data_AF-M4S2Y1-F1
#
_entry.id   AF-M4S2Y1-F1
#
_cell.length_a   1.000
_cell.length_b   1.000
_cell.length_c   1.000
_cell.angle_alpha   90.00
_cell.angle_beta   90.00
_cell.angle_gamma   90.00
#
_symmetry.space_group_name_H-M   'P 1'
#
loop_
_entity.id
_entity.type
_entity.pdbx_description
1 polymer ?
#
loop_
_entity_poly.entity_id
_entity_poly.type
_entity_poly.pdbx_seq_one_letter_code
_entity_poly.pdbx_strand_id
1 'polypeptide(L)' 'MASGEPKIIGKGREVRGKKSNGEEFPIFLSVGEVKGSSHIQFVGIIRDISEQERDRNEARQGKVESVYLMLLG' A
#
# COMPACT_ATOMS: atom_id res chain seq x y z
N MET A 1 -27.51 -11.07 2.85
CA MET A 1 -26.52 -11.67 1.92
C MET A 1 -25.17 -11.06 2.25
N ALA A 2 -24.33 -11.76 3.01
CA ALA A 2 -22.99 -11.28 3.35
C ALA A 2 -22.08 -11.60 2.16
N SER A 3 -21.62 -10.58 1.43
CA SER A 3 -20.64 -10.74 0.36
C SER A 3 -19.27 -11.05 0.98
N GLY A 4 -19.09 -12.29 1.44
CA GLY A 4 -17.84 -12.82 1.96
C GLY A 4 -16.84 -13.14 0.87
N GLU A 5 -16.68 -12.28 -0.14
CA GLU A 5 -15.54 -12.38 -1.04
C GLU A 5 -14.32 -11.86 -0.29
N PRO A 6 -13.31 -12.69 0.01
CA PRO A 6 -12.11 -12.22 0.68
C PRO A 6 -11.29 -11.36 -0.29
N LYS A 7 -11.60 -10.06 -0.36
CA LYS A 7 -10.88 -9.12 -1.23
C LYS A 7 -9.38 -9.01 -0.91
N ILE A 8 -8.94 -9.44 0.28
CA ILE A 8 -7.56 -9.24 0.78
C ILE A 8 -6.70 -10.50 0.68
N ILE A 9 -7.29 -11.69 0.55
CA ILE A 9 -6.53 -12.94 0.68
C ILE A 9 -5.74 -13.21 -0.61
N GLY A 10 -4.42 -13.22 -0.48
CA GLY A 10 -3.48 -13.64 -1.54
C GLY A 10 -2.97 -12.54 -2.48
N LYS A 11 -3.55 -11.33 -2.48
CA LYS A 11 -3.02 -10.16 -3.21
C LYS A 11 -2.73 -9.03 -2.24
N GLY A 12 -1.45 -8.74 -2.01
CA GLY A 12 -1.04 -7.59 -1.23
C GLY A 12 -1.52 -6.27 -1.87
N ARG A 13 -1.74 -5.25 -1.05
CA ARG A 13 -2.32 -3.96 -1.45
C ARG A 13 -1.58 -2.80 -0.80
N GLU A 14 -1.44 -1.70 -1.53
CA GLU A 14 -1.04 -0.41 -0.96
C GLU A 14 -2.29 0.28 -0.38
N VAL A 15 -2.25 0.64 0.91
CA VAL A 15 -3.35 1.31 1.63
C VAL A 15 -2.78 2.37 2.58
N ARG A 16 -3.63 3.24 3.14
CA ARG A 16 -3.26 4.15 4.22
C ARG A 16 -3.42 3.44 5.56
N GLY A 17 -2.31 3.28 6.29
CA GLY A 17 -2.31 2.89 7.69
C GLY A 17 -2.46 4.11 8.58
N LYS A 18 -2.99 3.94 9.80
CA LYS A 18 -3.10 4.99 10.80
C LYS A 18 -2.24 4.63 12.01
N LYS A 19 -1.27 5.49 12.34
CA LYS A 19 -0.45 5.35 13.54
C LYS A 19 -1.30 5.59 14.79
N SER A 20 -0.80 5.17 15.96
CA SER A 20 -1.47 5.41 17.25
C SER A 20 -1.67 6.91 17.56
N ASN A 21 -0.80 7.78 17.05
CA ASN A 21 -0.93 9.23 17.14
C ASN A 21 -1.96 9.85 16.17
N GLY A 22 -2.57 9.03 15.30
CA GLY A 22 -3.58 9.46 14.33
C GLY A 22 -3.05 9.83 12.94
N GLU A 23 -1.72 9.87 12.75
CA GLU A 23 -1.09 10.16 11.46
C GLU A 23 -1.33 9.03 10.45
N GLU A 24 -1.73 9.39 9.24
CA GLU A 24 -1.88 8.44 8.14
C GLU A 24 -0.59 8.31 7.33
N PHE A 25 -0.18 7.07 7.06
CA PHE A 25 1.03 6.77 6.31
C PHE A 25 0.78 5.61 5.33
N PRO A 26 1.43 5.61 4.16
CA PRO A 26 1.23 4.56 3.18
C PRO A 26 1.86 3.25 3.69
N ILE A 27 1.09 2.17 3.63
CA ILE A 27 1.53 0.82 3.98
C ILE A 27 1.19 -0.16 2.86
N PHE A 28 2.03 -1.18 2.73
CA PHE A 28 1.70 -2.39 2.00
C PHE A 28 1.16 -3.45 2.98
N LEU A 29 -0.09 -3.84 2.78
CA LEU A 29 -0.76 -4.89 3.56
C LEU A 29 -0.92 -6.15 2.71
N SER A 30 -0.47 -7.29 3.24
CA SER A 30 -0.75 -8.61 2.67
C SER A 30 -1.38 -9.51 3.72
N VAL A 31 -2.42 -10.27 3.36
CA VAL A 31 -3.10 -11.21 4.26
C VAL A 31 -3.15 -12.59 3.62
N GLY A 32 -2.71 -13.60 4.37
CA GLY A 32 -2.79 -15.01 4.02
C GLY A 32 -3.66 -15.79 5.00
N GLU A 33 -4.24 -16.89 4.54
CA GLU A 33 -5.00 -17.82 5.38
C GLU A 33 -4.11 -19.00 5.79
N VAL A 34 -4.20 -19.41 7.06
CA VAL A 34 -3.49 -20.58 7.58
C VAL A 34 -4.35 -21.83 7.38
N LYS A 35 -3.99 -22.62 6.36
CA LYS A 35 -4.65 -23.90 6.09
C LYS A 35 -4.28 -24.95 7.15
N GLY A 36 -5.26 -25.77 7.55
CA GLY A 36 -5.05 -26.92 8.44
C GLY A 36 -5.13 -26.64 9.95
N SER A 37 -5.57 -25.43 10.34
CA SER A 37 -5.87 -25.10 11.73
C SER A 37 -7.32 -25.47 12.09
N SER A 38 -7.59 -25.74 13.37
CA SER A 38 -8.95 -26.11 13.84
C SER A 38 -9.97 -24.95 13.73
N HIS A 39 -9.51 -23.73 13.48
CA HIS A 39 -10.31 -22.51 13.37
C HIS A 39 -9.71 -21.62 12.27
N ILE A 40 -10.54 -20.80 11.60
CA ILE A 40 -10.06 -19.88 10.56
C ILE A 40 -9.05 -18.90 11.16
N GLN A 41 -7.81 -18.93 10.65
CA GLN A 41 -6.73 -18.04 11.05
C GLN A 41 -6.18 -17.28 9.85
N PHE A 42 -5.90 -16.00 10.06
CA PHE A 42 -5.28 -15.13 9.08
C PHE A 42 -3.96 -14.59 9.60
N VAL A 43 -2.96 -14.53 8.73
CA VAL A 43 -1.67 -13.88 9.00
C VAL A 43 -1.56 -12.66 8.10
N GLY A 44 -1.35 -11.50 8.74
CA GLY A 44 -1.14 -10.23 8.06
C GLY A 44 0.32 -9.80 8.11
N ILE A 45 0.84 -9.28 7.00
CA ILE A 45 2.13 -8.59 6.93
C ILE A 45 1.86 -7.13 6.57
N ILE A 46 2.42 -6.23 7.37
CA ILE A 46 2.38 -4.77 7.14
C ILE A 46 3.81 -4.30 6.89
N ARG A 47 4.02 -3.55 5.80
CA ARG A 47 5.27 -2.85 5.53
C ARG A 47 4.99 -1.37 5.35
N ASP A 48 5.73 -0.51 6.03
CA ASP A 48 5.74 0.92 5.74
C ASP A 48 6.40 1.13 4.37
N ILE A 49 5.74 1.87 3.47
CA ILE A 49 6.25 2.19 2.13
C ILE A 49 6.43 3.69 1.93
N SER A 50 6.49 4.46 3.02
CA SER A 50 6.61 5.92 2.99
C SER A 50 7.87 6.38 2.26
N GLU A 51 9.00 5.70 2.44
CA GLU A 51 10.26 5.99 1.74
C GLU A 51 10.14 5.74 0.24
N GLN A 52 9.62 4.57 -0.15
CA GLN A 52 9.41 4.21 -1.55
C GLN A 52 8.47 5.19 -2.28
N GLU A 53 7.44 5.68 -1.60
CA GLU A 53 6.54 6.71 -2.15
C GLU A 53 7.21 8.08 -2.28
N ARG A 54 8.13 8.45 -1.36
CA ARG A 54 8.93 9.69 -1.48
C ARG A 54 9.82 9.63 -2.71
N ASP A 55 10.60 8.56 -2.86
CA ASP A 55 11.50 8.37 -4.00
C ASP A 55 10.72 8.41 -5.33
N ARG A 56 9.56 7.74 -5.37
CA ARG A 56 8.67 7.72 -6.55
C ARG A 56 8.14 9.12 -6.87
N ASN A 57 7.77 9.90 -5.87
CA ASN A 57 7.27 11.26 -6.06
C ASN A 57 8.36 12.22 -6.49
N GLU A 58 9.56 12.16 -5.91
CA GLU A 58 10.71 12.97 -6.32
C GLU A 58 11.09 12.69 -7.78
N ALA A 59 11.18 11.41 -8.15
CA ALA A 59 11.45 11.01 -9.53
C ALA A 59 10.35 11.47 -10.50
N ARG A 60 9.09 11.54 -10.05
CA ARG A 60 7.97 12.04 -10.86
C ARG A 60 8.00 13.57 -10.99
N GLN A 61 8.31 14.30 -9.91
CA GLN A 61 8.40 15.76 -9.93
C GLN A 61 9.53 16.25 -10.83
N GLY A 62 10.73 15.66 -10.73
CA GLY A 62 11.84 16.04 -11.62
C GLY A 62 11.53 15.80 -13.10
N LYS A 63 10.76 14.74 -13.43
CA LYS A 63 10.28 14.51 -14.81
C LYS A 63 9.24 15.55 -15.24
N VAL A 64 8.29 15.89 -14.38
CA VAL A 64 7.25 16.88 -14.69
C VAL A 64 7.86 18.27 -14.90
N GLU A 65 8.79 18.69 -14.05
CA GLU A 65 9.51 19.96 -14.22
C GLU A 65 10.30 19.99 -15.54
N SER A 66 11.02 18.92 -15.87
CA SER A 66 11.77 18.83 -17.12
C SER A 66 10.86 18.89 -18.36
N VAL A 67 9.70 18.24 -18.34
CA VAL A 67 8.72 18.31 -19.43
C VAL A 67 8.10 19.70 -19.54
N TYR A 68 7.82 20.37 -18.42
CA TYR A 68 7.26 21.72 -18.40
C TYR A 68 8.23 22.75 -18.99
N LEU A 69 9.53 22.65 -18.66
CA LEU A 69 10.57 23.50 -19.25
C LEU A 69 10.72 23.28 -20.77
N MET A 70 10.52 22.05 -21.26
CA MET A 70 10.59 21.74 -22.69
C MET A 70 9.41 22.31 -23.49
N LEU A 71 8.25 22.49 -22.88
CA LEU A 71 7.04 23.01 -23.55
C LEU A 71 6.96 24.55 -23.60
N LEU A 72 7.75 25.24 -22.78
CA LEU A 72 7.75 26.71 -22.66
C LEU A 72 8.94 27.38 -23.34
N GLY A 73 9.87 26.62 -23.91
CA GLY A 73 10.97 27.09 -24.76
C GLY A 73 10.70 26.85 -26.23
#